data_AF-A0A3M9N6S4-F1
#
_entry.id   AF-A0A3M9N6S4-F1
#
_cell.length_a   1.000
_cell.length_b   1.000
_cell.length_c   1.000
_cell.angle_alpha   90.00
_cell.angle_beta   90.00
_cell.angle_gamma   90.00
#
_symmetry.space_group_name_H-M   'P 1'
#
loop_
_entity.id
_entity.type
_entity.pdbx_description
1 polymer ?
#
loop_
_entity_poly.entity_id
_entity_poly.type
_entity_poly.pdbx_seq_one_letter_code
_entity_poly.pdbx_strand_id
1 'polypeptide(L)' 'MDNTLLYSKLSHLPDNLKSEVSDFIDFLLAKNKKPNKRKAKFGSAKGMFKMKKNFDEPIEDFKDYQ' A
#
# COMPACT_ATOMS: atom_id res chain seq x y z
N MET A 1 4.61 16.45 19.19
CA MET A 1 5.21 15.73 20.33
C MET A 1 6.70 15.74 20.07
N ASP A 2 7.47 16.40 20.94
CA ASP A 2 8.92 16.50 20.75
C ASP A 2 9.59 15.17 21.14
N ASN A 3 10.56 14.72 20.35
CA ASN A 3 11.23 13.44 20.55
C ASN A 3 11.90 13.34 21.93
N THR A 4 12.32 14.47 22.50
CA THR A 4 12.92 14.60 23.83
C THR A 4 11.92 14.28 24.95
N LEU A 5 10.66 14.72 24.82
CA LEU A 5 9.60 14.45 25.80
C LEU A 5 9.14 12.98 25.78
N LEU A 6 9.24 12.32 24.62
CA LEU A 6 8.92 10.89 24.51
C LEU A 6 9.99 10.02 25.19
N TYR A 7 11.27 10.36 24.98
CA TYR A 7 12.38 9.64 25.59
C TYR A 7 12.35 9.74 27.12
N SER A 8 12.05 10.93 27.66
CA SER A 8 11.95 11.10 29.12
C SER A 8 10.83 10.22 29.70
N LYS A 9 9.66 10.14 29.06
CA LYS A 9 8.58 9.24 29.50
C LYS A 9 9.00 7.76 29.44
N LEU A 10 9.66 7.33 28.36
CA LEU A 10 10.19 5.97 28.21
C LEU A 10 11.22 5.61 29.29
N SER A 11 12.06 6.56 29.70
CA SER A 11 13.07 6.32 30.73
C SER A 11 12.49 6.13 32.14
N HIS A 12 11.30 6.67 32.43
CA HIS A 12 10.63 6.53 33.73
C HIS A 12 9.80 5.24 33.84
N LEU A 13 9.62 4.49 32.75
CA LEU A 13 8.86 3.25 32.76
C LEU A 13 9.71 2.08 33.32
N PRO A 14 9.11 1.17 34.10
CA PRO A 14 9.74 -0.09 34.46
C PRO A 14 9.86 -1.02 33.25
N ASP A 15 10.80 -1.97 33.32
CA ASP A 15 11.24 -2.72 32.14
C ASP A 15 10.16 -3.61 31.51
N ASN A 16 9.20 -4.10 32.31
CA ASN A 16 8.03 -4.82 31.81
C ASN A 16 7.16 -3.94 30.89
N LEU A 17 6.94 -2.67 31.26
CA LEU A 17 6.14 -1.74 30.46
C LEU A 17 6.92 -1.22 29.25
N LYS A 18 8.25 -1.14 29.31
CA LYS A 18 9.07 -0.86 28.12
C LYS A 18 8.91 -1.94 27.05
N SER A 19 8.82 -3.21 27.46
CA SER A 19 8.55 -4.31 26.53
C SER A 19 7.21 -4.13 25.82
N GLU A 20 6.14 -3.83 26.57
CA GLU A 20 4.81 -3.58 26.00
C GLU A 20 4.81 -2.39 25.03
N VAL A 21 5.54 -1.32 25.36
CA VAL A 21 5.68 -0.16 24.47
C VAL A 21 6.44 -0.53 23.19
N SER A 22 7.48 -1.36 23.29
CA SER A 22 8.20 -1.88 22.12
C SER A 22 7.26 -2.67 21.21
N ASP A 23 6.50 -3.61 21.78
CA ASP A 23 5.54 -4.42 21.04
C ASP A 23 4.46 -3.55 20.38
N PHE A 24 4.00 -2.50 21.08
CA PHE A 24 3.03 -1.56 20.55
C PHE A 24 3.60 -0.71 19.41
N ILE A 25 4.87 -0.30 19.49
CA ILE A 25 5.56 0.39 18.39
C ILE A 25 5.64 -0.52 17.17
N ASP A 26 6.01 -1.79 17.34
CA ASP A 26 6.06 -2.77 16.26
C ASP A 26 4.68 -3.01 15.64
N PHE A 27 3.65 -3.08 16.47
CA PHE A 27 2.25 -3.15 16.00
C PHE A 27 1.86 -1.93 15.17
N LEU A 28 2.17 -0.72 15.63
CA LEU A 28 1.87 0.52 14.89
C LEU A 28 2.64 0.58 13.57
N LEU A 29 3.90 0.17 13.55
CA LEU A 29 4.71 0.07 12.33
C LEU A 29 4.10 -0.93 11.35
N ALA A 30 3.68 -2.10 11.83
CA ALA A 30 3.01 -3.10 11.02
C ALA A 30 1.65 -2.61 10.47
N LYS A 31 0.88 -1.90 11.29
CA LYS A 31 -0.43 -1.33 10.90
C LYS A 31 -0.29 -0.21 9.85
N ASN A 32 0.78 0.56 9.90
CA ASN A 32 1.06 1.65 8.94
C ASN A 32 1.78 1.15 7.68
N LYS A 33 2.21 -0.12 7.61
CA LYS A 33 2.67 -0.69 6.33
C LYS A 33 1.49 -0.68 5.36
N LYS A 34 1.58 0.16 4.34
CA LYS A 34 0.62 0.21 3.24
C LYS A 34 0.42 -1.23 2.72
N PRO A 35 -0.83 -1.69 2.51
CA PRO A 35 -1.05 -3.01 1.95
C PRO A 35 -0.27 -3.08 0.64
N ASN A 36 0.63 -4.04 0.54
CA ASN A 36 1.38 -4.26 -0.69
C ASN A 36 0.35 -4.46 -1.80
N LYS A 37 0.33 -3.57 -2.80
CA LYS A 37 -0.58 -3.70 -3.95
C LYS A 37 -0.35 -5.09 -4.51
N ARG A 38 -1.39 -5.94 -4.46
CA ARG A 38 -1.29 -7.31 -4.98
C ARG A 38 -0.92 -7.18 -6.46
N LYS A 39 0.24 -7.74 -6.84
CA LYS A 39 0.63 -7.79 -8.25
C LYS A 39 -0.44 -8.58 -9.00
N ALA A 40 -0.92 -8.02 -10.11
CA ALA A 40 -1.83 -8.73 -11.00
C ALA A 40 -1.12 -10.01 -11.48
N LYS A 41 -1.83 -11.14 -11.43
CA LYS A 41 -1.34 -12.42 -11.95
C LYS A 41 -1.88 -12.61 -13.37
N PHE A 42 -1.16 -13.36 -14.19
CA PHE A 42 -1.64 -13.73 -15.52
C PHE A 42 -3.08 -14.29 -15.43
N GLY A 43 -3.98 -13.77 -16.28
CA GLY A 43 -5.38 -14.17 -16.29
C GLY A 43 -6.29 -13.50 -15.25
N SER A 44 -5.80 -12.56 -14.42
CA SER A 44 -6.62 -11.89 -13.40
C SER A 44 -7.83 -11.13 -13.95
N ALA A 45 -7.82 -10.81 -15.25
CA ALA A 45 -8.92 -10.15 -15.96
C ALA A 45 -9.51 -11.02 -17.09
N LYS A 46 -9.21 -12.33 -17.12
CA LYS A 46 -9.71 -13.22 -18.18
C LYS A 46 -11.24 -13.26 -18.15
N GLY A 47 -11.88 -12.85 -19.24
CA GLY A 47 -13.33 -12.81 -19.37
C GLY A 47 -14.00 -11.53 -18.85
N MET A 48 -13.25 -10.55 -18.32
CA MET A 48 -13.83 -9.25 -17.90
C MET A 48 -14.32 -8.42 -19.08
N PHE A 49 -13.74 -8.61 -20.26
CA PHE A 49 -14.08 -7.87 -21.47
C PHE A 49 -14.15 -8.81 -22.67
N LYS A 50 -15.06 -8.49 -23.59
CA LYS A 50 -15.16 -9.13 -24.90
C LYS A 50 -14.61 -8.17 -25.92
N MET A 51 -13.58 -8.60 -26.66
CA MET A 51 -13.03 -7.81 -27.77
C MET A 51 -14.09 -7.72 -28.86
N LYS A 52 -14.39 -6.50 -29.32
CA LYS A 52 -15.26 -6.29 -30.48
C LYS A 52 -14.51 -6.69 -31.74
N LYS A 53 -15.23 -7.08 -32.79
CA LYS A 53 -14.63 -7.46 -34.08
C LYS A 53 -13.88 -6.32 -34.77
N ASN A 54 -14.22 -5.08 -34.44
CA ASN A 54 -13.62 -3.87 -35.00
C ASN A 54 -12.51 -3.27 -34.12
N PHE A 55 -11.88 -4.06 -33.25
CA PHE A 55 -10.84 -3.53 -32.34
C PHE A 55 -9.62 -2.99 -33.10
N ASP A 56 -9.28 -3.62 -34.22
CA ASP A 56 -8.15 -3.24 -35.06
C ASP A 56 -8.53 -2.21 -36.14
N GLU A 57 -9.81 -1.80 -36.23
CA GLU A 57 -10.24 -0.79 -37.19
C GLU A 57 -9.68 0.59 -36.82
N PRO A 58 -9.27 1.42 -37.79
CA PRO A 58 -8.78 2.76 -37.52
C PRO A 58 -9.87 3.62 -36.87
N ILE A 59 -9.48 4.33 -35.82
CA ILE A 59 -10.37 5.25 -35.11
C ILE A 59 -10.26 6.62 -35.81
N GLU A 60 -11.39 7.15 -36.26
CA GLU A 60 -11.49 8.45 -36.94
C GLU A 60 -10.79 9.58 -36.16
N ASP A 61 -10.96 9.62 -34.84
CA ASP A 61 -10.36 10.60 -33.93
C ASP A 61 -8.82 10.53 -33.85
N PHE A 62 -8.20 9.46 -34.38
CA PHE A 62 -6.74 9.27 -34.42
C PHE A 62 -6.15 9.46 -35.81
N LYS A 63 -6.94 9.86 -36.82
CA LYS A 63 -6.45 10.09 -38.19
C LYS A 63 -5.32 11.13 -38.27
N ASP A 64 -5.36 12.15 -37.41
CA ASP A 64 -4.37 13.22 -37.38
C ASP A 64 -3.01 12.78 -36.81
N TYR A 65 -2.92 11.56 -36.26
CA TYR A 65 -1.70 11.00 -35.63
C TYR A 65 -1.09 9.82 -36.41
N GLN A 66 -1.62 9.51 -37.61
CA GLN A 66 -1.07 8.48 -38.51
C GLN A 66 0.00 9.01 -39.46
#